data_AF-A0AAW8NUM1-F1
#
_entry.id   AF-A0AAW8NUM1-F1
#
_cell.length_a   1.000
_cell.length_b   1.000
_cell.length_c   1.000
_cell.angle_alpha   90.00
_cell.angle_beta   90.00
_cell.angle_gamma   90.00
#
_symmetry.space_group_name_H-M   'P 1'
#
loop_
_entity.id
_entity.type
_entity.pdbx_description
1 polymer ?
#
loop_
_entity_poly.entity_id
_entity_poly.type
_entity_poly.pdbx_seq_one_letter_code
_entity_poly.pdbx_strand_id
1 'polypeptide(L)' 'MNFDPSLELKKLQIQTKQIRKTRYAKSRLDRYSGEILQLHREGASTSELQRWLRSNRIKVAWSTVSRWLQKNG' A
#
# COMPACT_ATOMS: atom_id res chain seq x y z
N MET A 1 -6.67 -15.05 42.78
CA MET A 1 -6.53 -14.90 41.32
C MET A 1 -5.05 -14.93 41.00
N ASN A 2 -4.58 -15.93 40.25
CA ASN A 2 -3.17 -16.01 39.88
C ASN A 2 -3.00 -15.38 38.49
N PHE A 3 -2.45 -14.17 38.44
CA PHE A 3 -2.11 -13.52 37.19
C PHE A 3 -0.80 -14.12 36.67
N ASP A 4 -0.83 -14.74 35.50
CA ASP A 4 0.36 -15.26 34.83
C ASP A 4 0.75 -14.32 33.67
N PRO A 5 1.81 -13.51 33.85
CA PRO A 5 2.27 -12.56 32.83
C PRO A 5 2.64 -13.22 31.50
N SER A 6 3.11 -14.47 31.53
CA SER A 6 3.57 -15.18 30.33
C SER A 6 2.40 -15.61 29.45
N LEU A 7 1.29 -16.02 30.08
CA LEU A 7 0.06 -16.34 29.37
C LEU A 7 -0.58 -15.09 28.76
N GLU A 8 -0.63 -13.99 29.51
CA GLU A 8 -1.18 -12.73 29.01
C GLU A 8 -0.35 -12.15 27.86
N LEU A 9 0.99 -12.22 27.95
CA LEU A 9 1.86 -11.79 26.86
C LEU A 9 1.65 -12.61 25.58
N LYS A 10 1.49 -13.94 25.69
CA LYS A 10 1.17 -14.81 24.54
C LYS A 10 -0.17 -14.44 23.91
N LYS A 11 -1.20 -14.17 24.72
CA LYS A 11 -2.51 -13.72 24.23
C LYS A 11 -2.40 -12.41 23.46
N LEU A 12 -1.64 -11.44 23.97
CA LEU A 12 -1.39 -10.15 23.31
C LEU A 12 -0.63 -10.32 21.98
N GLN A 13 0.37 -11.19 21.92
CA GLN A 13 1.11 -11.47 20.69
C GLN A 13 0.25 -12.12 19.62
N ILE A 14 -0.61 -13.07 20.00
CA ILE A 14 -1.57 -13.72 19.08
C ILE A 14 -2.57 -12.69 18.55
N GLN A 15 -3.15 -11.87 19.42
CA GLN A 15 -4.04 -10.78 19.01
C GLN A 15 -3.34 -9.80 18.08
N THR A 16 -2.11 -9.40 18.39
CA THR A 16 -1.31 -8.50 17.54
C THR A 16 -1.09 -9.08 16.15
N LYS A 17 -0.77 -10.39 16.05
CA LYS A 17 -0.63 -11.09 14.75
C LYS A 17 -1.95 -11.14 13.98
N GLN A 18 -3.07 -11.36 14.65
CA GLN A 18 -4.40 -11.38 14.03
C GLN A 18 -4.84 -10.00 13.54
N ILE A 19 -4.61 -8.94 14.31
CA ILE A 19 -4.87 -7.54 13.91
C ILE A 19 -4.00 -7.16 12.70
N ARG A 20 -2.74 -7.62 12.69
CA ARG A 20 -1.81 -7.44 11.56
C ARG A 20 -2.12 -8.28 10.33
N LYS A 21 -3.22 -9.05 10.28
CA LYS A 21 -3.63 -9.71 9.02
C LYS A 21 -3.95 -8.64 7.98
N THR A 22 -2.94 -8.31 7.19
CA THR A 22 -3.01 -7.41 6.05
C THR A 22 -4.06 -7.92 5.09
N ARG A 23 -5.15 -7.16 4.89
CA ARG A 23 -6.02 -7.36 3.74
C ARG A 23 -5.21 -7.03 2.50
N TYR A 24 -4.86 -8.04 1.72
CA TYR A 24 -4.27 -7.89 0.39
C TYR A 24 -5.35 -7.37 -0.57
N ALA A 25 -5.66 -6.09 -0.49
CA ALA A 25 -6.44 -5.42 -1.52
C ALA A 25 -5.50 -5.06 -2.66
N LYS A 26 -5.84 -5.50 -3.89
CA LYS A 26 -5.17 -5.01 -5.09
C LYS A 26 -5.39 -3.49 -5.16
N SER A 27 -4.31 -2.75 -5.36
CA SER A 27 -4.40 -1.31 -5.53
C SER A 27 -5.15 -1.02 -6.82
N ARG A 28 -5.93 0.07 -6.84
CA ARG A 28 -6.53 0.56 -8.10
C ARG A 28 -5.48 0.93 -9.14
N LEU A 29 -4.25 1.23 -8.69
CA LEU A 29 -3.08 1.49 -9.52
C LEU A 29 -2.59 0.22 -10.24
N ASP A 30 -2.83 -0.97 -9.67
CA ASP A 30 -2.36 -2.24 -10.26
C ASP A 30 -3.01 -2.51 -11.62
N ARG A 31 -4.17 -1.89 -11.89
CA ARG A 31 -4.85 -1.94 -13.19
C ARG A 31 -4.05 -1.25 -14.31
N TYR A 32 -3.27 -0.22 -13.96
CA TYR A 32 -2.49 0.61 -14.89
C TYR A 32 -0.98 0.48 -14.64
N SER A 33 -0.56 -0.65 -14.06
CA SER A 33 0.81 -0.83 -13.60
C SER A 33 1.81 -0.72 -14.75
N GLY A 34 1.49 -1.27 -15.92
CA GLY A 34 2.33 -1.19 -17.12
C GLY A 34 2.53 0.25 -17.57
N GLU A 35 1.45 1.00 -17.71
CA GLU A 35 1.47 2.39 -18.17
C GLU A 35 2.17 3.31 -17.17
N ILE A 36 1.92 3.14 -15.86
CA ILE A 36 2.59 3.92 -14.81
C ILE A 36 4.11 3.66 -14.86
N LEU A 37 4.53 2.39 -14.98
CA LEU A 37 5.95 2.03 -15.04
C LEU A 37 6.61 2.52 -16.31
N GLN A 38 5.92 2.48 -17.45
CA GLN A 38 6.45 2.99 -18.71
C GLN A 38 6.64 4.51 -18.65
N LEU A 39 5.62 5.26 -18.21
CA LEU A 39 5.72 6.71 -18.01
C LEU A 39 6.82 7.08 -17.02
N HIS A 40 6.95 6.33 -15.92
CA HIS A 40 8.01 6.55 -14.94
C HIS A 40 9.41 6.31 -15.53
N ARG A 41 9.58 5.26 -16.35
CA ARG A 41 10.84 4.98 -17.06
C ARG A 41 11.20 6.05 -18.09
N GLU A 42 10.21 6.68 -18.70
CA GLU A 42 10.39 7.84 -19.58
C GLU A 42 10.73 9.14 -18.81
N GLY A 43 10.75 9.09 -17.48
CA GLY A 43 11.15 10.20 -16.61
C GLY A 43 9.98 11.00 -16.04
N ALA A 44 8.74 10.52 -16.16
CA ALA A 44 7.59 11.19 -15.57
C ALA A 44 7.69 11.25 -14.03
N SER A 45 7.45 12.43 -13.49
CA SER A 45 7.39 12.64 -12.05
C SER A 45 6.12 12.02 -11.45
N THR A 46 6.14 11.75 -10.14
CA THR A 46 4.98 11.28 -9.37
C THR A 46 3.75 12.18 -9.50
N SER A 47 3.95 13.50 -9.61
CA SER A 47 2.87 14.48 -9.77
C SER A 47 2.23 14.39 -11.17
N GLU A 48 3.02 14.12 -12.20
CA GLU A 48 2.53 13.92 -13.57
C GLU A 48 1.79 12.60 -13.69
N LEU A 49 2.31 11.53 -13.07
CA LEU A 49 1.61 10.25 -12.97
C LEU A 49 0.27 10.41 -12.24
N GLN A 50 0.22 11.18 -11.15
CA GLN A 50 -1.04 11.49 -10.47
C GLN A 50 -2.03 12.22 -11.40
N ARG A 51 -1.55 13.20 -12.19
CA ARG A 51 -2.39 13.93 -13.15
C ARG A 51 -2.93 12.99 -14.24
N TRP A 52 -2.08 12.12 -14.78
CA TRP A 52 -2.47 11.11 -15.76
C TRP A 52 -3.50 10.13 -15.19
N LEU A 53 -3.32 9.67 -13.96
CA LEU A 53 -4.30 8.83 -13.25
C LEU A 53 -5.64 9.53 -13.06
N ARG A 54 -5.63 10.84 -12.77
CA ARG A 54 -6.85 11.66 -12.66
C ARG A 54 -7.65 11.63 -13.96
N SER A 55 -6.97 11.75 -15.12
CA SER A 55 -7.59 11.65 -16.44
C SER A 55 -8.19 10.27 -16.70
N ASN A 56 -7.58 9.21 -16.17
CA ASN A 56 -8.07 7.83 -16.21
C ASN A 56 -9.15 7.52 -15.14
N ARG A 57 -9.80 8.56 -14.56
CA ARG A 57 -10.82 8.44 -13.50
C ARG A 57 -10.32 7.78 -12.20
N ILE A 58 -9.00 7.79 -11.97
CA ILE A 58 -8.37 7.33 -10.74
C ILE A 58 -7.95 8.54 -9.89
N LYS A 59 -8.75 8.86 -8.87
CA LYS A 59 -8.40 9.89 -7.88
C LYS A 59 -7.62 9.24 -6.73
N VAL A 60 -6.32 9.51 -6.67
CA VAL A 60 -5.42 9.05 -5.61
C VAL A 60 -4.56 10.21 -5.10
N ALA A 61 -4.09 10.10 -3.86
CA ALA A 61 -3.14 11.07 -3.32
C ALA A 61 -1.74 10.85 -3.91
N TRP A 62 -0.96 11.93 -3.99
CA TRP A 62 0.45 11.89 -4.42
C TRP A 62 1.25 10.81 -3.67
N SER A 63 1.08 10.74 -2.35
CA SER A 63 1.75 9.77 -1.47
C SER A 63 1.38 8.33 -1.77
N THR A 64 0.19 8.09 -2.34
CA THR A 64 -0.21 6.74 -2.78
C THR A 64 0.56 6.34 -4.03
N VAL A 65 0.74 7.25 -4.99
CA VAL A 65 1.55 7.01 -6.19
C VAL A 65 3.02 6.80 -5.82
N SER A 66 3.59 7.66 -4.96
CA SER A 66 4.97 7.52 -4.47
C SER A 66 5.20 6.19 -3.76
N ARG A 67 4.33 5.80 -2.81
CA ARG A 67 4.45 4.52 -2.11
C ARG A 67 4.28 3.33 -3.05
N TRP A 68 3.38 3.44 -4.03
CA TRP A 68 3.15 2.38 -5.01
C TRP A 68 4.36 2.19 -5.92
N LEU A 69 4.98 3.28 -6.38
CA LEU A 69 6.22 3.23 -7.16
C LEU A 69 7.37 2.63 -6.35
N GLN A 70 7.57 3.02 -5.09
CA GLN A 70 8.61 2.41 -4.23
C GLN A 70 8.44 0.89 -4.06
N LYS A 71 7.23 0.37 -4.23
CA LYS A 71 6.92 -1.05 -4.08
C LYS A 71 7.02 -1.84 -5.39
N ASN A 72 6.74 -1.21 -6.53
CA ASN A 72 6.55 -1.90 -7.83
C ASN A 72 7.48 -1.40 -8.95
N GLY A 73 8.18 -0.29 -8.74
CA GLY A 73 9.11 0.34 -9.68
C GLY A 73 10.54 -0.14 -9.50
#